data_AF-A0A8S9KN18-F1
#
_entry.id   AF-A0A8S9KN18-F1
#
_cell.length_a   1.000
_cell.length_b   1.000
_cell.length_c   1.000
_cell.angle_alpha   90.00
_cell.angle_beta   90.00
_cell.angle_gamma   90.00
#
_symmetry.space_group_name_H-M   'P 1'
#
loop_
_entity.id
_entity.type
_entity.pdbx_description
1 polymer ?
#
loop_
_entity_poly.entity_id
_entity_poly.type
_entity_poly.pdbx_seq_one_letter_code
_entity_poly.pdbx_strand_id
1 'polypeptide(L)'
;MSKHEWINALPRLRSRLHDDIKSILSIQTLEDHLGRTFLDLSHGLHILAERSLISREYGFIKMHNLLVQLGRDIVRSQSIYEPGKRQFLVDARDICEVLTNETGSGSLVGMDLDLSEINGEFYISDITFKRMCNLQFLRFYSRFDDNSDRKLHSLQNLKYLSLKLKLLHWDYFPATSLPSRFSTEFIVELNMRNSKLNKPWEEVQPLQNLKWVDLSHSSEMKELPDLSTATNLLSLDLSYCT
;
A
#
# COMPACT_ATOMS: atom_id res chain seq x y z
N MET A 1 -5.93 -11.90 -25.59
CA MET A 1 -7.19 -12.55 -25.23
C MET A 1 -8.34 -11.80 -25.89
N SER A 2 -9.11 -12.46 -26.74
CA SER A 2 -10.20 -11.85 -27.51
C SER A 2 -11.48 -11.69 -26.67
N LYS A 3 -12.36 -10.76 -27.07
CA LYS A 3 -13.69 -10.57 -26.45
C LYS A 3 -14.50 -11.87 -26.40
N HIS A 4 -14.29 -12.77 -27.36
CA HIS A 4 -14.97 -14.06 -27.46
C HIS A 4 -14.48 -15.06 -26.41
N GLU A 5 -13.17 -15.09 -26.13
CA GLU A 5 -12.60 -15.93 -25.07
C GLU A 5 -13.10 -15.50 -23.69
N TRP A 6 -13.25 -14.19 -23.47
CA TRP A 6 -13.78 -13.61 -22.24
C TRP A 6 -15.25 -13.96 -21.98
N ILE A 7 -16.10 -13.87 -23.01
CA ILE A 7 -17.54 -14.20 -22.91
C ILE A 7 -17.74 -15.68 -22.60
N ASN A 8 -16.90 -16.55 -23.15
CA ASN A 8 -16.99 -18.00 -22.93
C ASN A 8 -16.44 -18.45 -21.57
N ALA A 9 -15.60 -17.64 -20.91
CA ALA A 9 -15.06 -17.91 -19.58
C ALA A 9 -16.04 -17.53 -18.44
N LEU A 10 -16.88 -16.51 -18.65
CA LEU A 10 -17.81 -15.96 -17.65
C LEU A 10 -18.74 -17.00 -16.98
N PRO A 11 -19.39 -17.93 -17.71
CA PRO A 11 -20.24 -18.95 -17.08
C PRO A 11 -19.47 -19.96 -16.22
N ARG A 12 -18.22 -20.27 -16.59
CA ARG A 12 -17.36 -21.22 -15.87
C ARG A 12 -16.77 -20.62 -14.60
N LEU A 13 -16.55 -19.30 -14.59
CA LEU A 13 -16.18 -18.55 -13.40
C LEU A 13 -17.34 -18.52 -12.40
N ARG A 14 -18.58 -18.37 -12.89
CA ARG A 14 -19.80 -18.28 -12.07
C ARG A 14 -20.11 -19.54 -11.25
N SER A 15 -19.75 -20.73 -11.72
CA SER A 15 -19.99 -22.00 -11.00
C SER A 15 -18.90 -22.37 -9.98
N ARG A 16 -17.78 -21.63 -9.95
CA ARG A 16 -16.65 -21.86 -9.03
C ARG A 16 -16.53 -20.79 -7.94
N LEU A 17 -17.48 -19.86 -7.88
CA LEU A 17 -17.49 -18.66 -7.02
C LEU A 17 -17.47 -18.91 -5.50
N HIS A 18 -17.45 -20.14 -5.00
CA HIS A 18 -17.76 -20.41 -3.59
C HIS A 18 -16.57 -20.51 -2.61
N ASP A 19 -15.33 -20.73 -3.06
CA ASP A 19 -14.22 -21.01 -2.13
C ASP A 19 -12.98 -20.08 -2.25
N ASP A 20 -12.99 -19.13 -3.19
CA ASP A 20 -11.79 -18.37 -3.58
C ASP A 20 -12.02 -16.85 -3.68
N ILE A 21 -12.64 -16.26 -2.66
CA ILE A 21 -12.94 -14.82 -2.62
C ILE A 21 -12.01 -14.09 -1.64
N LYS A 22 -11.15 -13.20 -2.14
CA LYS A 22 -10.35 -12.30 -1.30
C LYS A 22 -11.14 -11.02 -1.03
N SER A 23 -11.29 -10.66 0.25
CA SER A 23 -11.64 -9.29 0.64
C SER A 23 -10.41 -8.42 0.38
N ILE A 24 -10.55 -7.39 -0.46
CA ILE A 24 -9.40 -6.60 -0.91
C ILE A 24 -9.29 -5.32 -0.09
N LEU A 25 -10.35 -4.52 0.00
CA LEU A 25 -10.37 -3.21 0.65
C LEU A 25 -11.79 -2.85 1.11
N SER A 26 -11.91 -2.03 2.15
CA SER A 26 -13.16 -1.34 2.48
C SER A 26 -13.51 -0.33 1.38
N ILE A 27 -14.80 -0.20 1.05
CA ILE A 27 -15.29 0.77 0.07
C ILE A 27 -14.95 2.20 0.52
N GLN A 28 -15.09 2.49 1.80
CA GLN A 28 -14.75 3.81 2.37
C GLN A 28 -13.27 4.12 2.17
N THR A 29 -12.39 3.14 2.45
CA THR A 29 -10.95 3.27 2.21
C THR A 29 -10.67 3.55 0.74
N LEU A 30 -11.30 2.83 -0.18
CA LEU A 30 -11.15 3.09 -1.62
C LEU A 30 -11.61 4.50 -2.03
N GLU A 31 -12.76 4.94 -1.54
CA GLU A 31 -13.31 6.27 -1.85
C GLU A 31 -12.42 7.40 -1.35
N ASP A 32 -11.82 7.27 -0.16
CA ASP A 32 -10.96 8.32 0.37
C ASP A 32 -9.61 8.39 -0.33
N HIS A 33 -9.06 7.25 -0.73
CA HIS A 33 -7.79 7.19 -1.45
C HIS A 33 -7.93 7.57 -2.93
N LEU A 34 -9.02 7.16 -3.57
CA LEU A 34 -9.20 7.22 -5.03
C LEU A 34 -10.28 8.18 -5.49
N GLY A 35 -11.22 8.60 -4.64
CA GLY A 35 -12.36 9.43 -5.02
C GLY A 35 -11.98 10.80 -5.57
N ARG A 36 -10.86 11.38 -5.12
CA ARG A 36 -10.30 12.61 -5.73
C ARG A 36 -9.56 12.38 -7.04
N THR A 37 -9.17 11.13 -7.32
CA THR A 37 -8.41 10.73 -8.52
C THR A 37 -9.34 10.31 -9.65
N PHE A 38 -10.48 9.70 -9.31
CA PHE A 38 -11.49 9.24 -10.25
C PHE A 38 -12.82 9.90 -9.91
N LEU A 39 -13.22 10.88 -10.72
CA LEU A 39 -14.47 11.65 -10.58
C LEU A 39 -15.73 10.77 -10.57
N ASP A 40 -15.61 9.49 -10.92
CA ASP A 40 -16.72 8.55 -10.99
C ASP A 40 -16.37 7.15 -10.43
N LEU A 41 -15.58 7.10 -9.35
CA LEU A 41 -15.20 5.84 -8.71
C LEU A 41 -16.43 5.00 -8.34
N SER A 42 -17.47 5.64 -7.79
CA SER A 42 -18.70 4.95 -7.36
C SER A 42 -19.40 4.26 -8.54
N HIS A 43 -19.53 4.94 -9.68
CA HIS A 43 -20.09 4.34 -10.89
C HIS A 43 -19.17 3.26 -11.48
N GLY A 44 -17.85 3.46 -11.46
CA GLY A 44 -16.89 2.43 -11.88
C GLY A 44 -17.06 1.14 -11.07
N LEU A 45 -17.15 1.25 -9.74
CA LEU A 45 -17.42 0.12 -8.85
C LEU A 45 -18.80 -0.50 -9.11
N HIS A 46 -19.82 0.31 -9.38
CA HIS A 46 -21.15 -0.17 -9.76
C HIS A 46 -21.11 -1.03 -11.03
N ILE A 47 -20.46 -0.56 -12.10
CA ILE A 47 -20.32 -1.32 -13.36
C ILE A 47 -19.56 -2.64 -13.12
N LEU A 48 -18.50 -2.62 -12.31
CA LEU A 48 -17.74 -3.84 -11.99
C LEU A 48 -18.61 -4.86 -11.24
N ALA A 49 -19.48 -4.40 -10.34
CA ALA A 49 -20.43 -5.24 -9.62
C ALA A 49 -21.52 -5.82 -10.55
N GLU A 50 -22.11 -5.00 -11.42
CA GLU A 50 -23.09 -5.45 -12.44
C GLU A 50 -22.49 -6.51 -13.38
N ARG A 51 -21.20 -6.40 -13.68
CA ARG A 51 -20.46 -7.38 -14.49
C ARG A 51 -19.99 -8.59 -13.69
N SER A 52 -20.35 -8.71 -12.41
CA SER A 52 -19.94 -9.80 -11.52
C SER A 52 -18.41 -9.98 -11.42
N LEU A 53 -17.66 -8.88 -11.62
CA LEU A 53 -16.20 -8.86 -11.47
C LEU A 53 -15.78 -8.60 -10.02
N ILE A 54 -16.64 -7.92 -9.26
CA ILE A 54 -16.52 -7.73 -7.83
C ILE A 54 -17.86 -7.98 -7.15
N SER A 55 -17.85 -8.31 -5.86
CA SER A 55 -19.03 -8.24 -4.99
C SER A 55 -18.81 -7.20 -3.89
N ARG A 56 -19.91 -6.60 -3.42
CA ARG A 56 -19.91 -5.64 -2.30
C ARG A 56 -20.58 -6.34 -1.13
N GLU A 57 -19.83 -6.67 -0.10
CA GLU A 57 -20.31 -7.44 1.05
C GLU A 57 -19.80 -6.83 2.35
N TYR A 58 -20.71 -6.52 3.28
CA TYR A 58 -20.38 -5.95 4.61
C TYR A 58 -19.47 -4.70 4.55
N GLY A 59 -19.64 -3.85 3.52
CA GLY A 59 -18.82 -2.66 3.31
C GLY A 59 -17.47 -2.90 2.63
N PHE A 60 -17.15 -4.14 2.25
CA PHE A 60 -15.92 -4.52 1.57
C PHE A 60 -16.14 -4.82 0.09
N ILE A 61 -15.10 -4.60 -0.70
CA ILE A 61 -15.01 -5.09 -2.07
C ILE A 61 -14.31 -6.43 -2.07
N LYS A 62 -14.99 -7.40 -2.65
CA LYS A 62 -14.52 -8.77 -2.84
C LYS A 62 -14.29 -9.02 -4.31
N MET A 63 -13.18 -9.64 -4.65
CA MET A 63 -12.85 -10.06 -6.01
C MET A 63 -12.42 -11.52 -5.98
N HIS A 64 -12.85 -12.28 -6.99
CA HIS A 64 -12.47 -13.67 -7.12
C HIS A 64 -10.97 -13.83 -7.42
N ASN A 65 -10.33 -14.85 -6.85
CA ASN A 65 -8.86 -15.05 -6.98
C ASN A 65 -8.38 -15.11 -8.43
N LEU A 66 -9.17 -15.70 -9.35
CA LEU A 66 -8.83 -15.73 -10.78
C LEU A 66 -8.82 -14.34 -11.43
N LEU A 67 -9.68 -13.42 -10.99
CA LEU A 67 -9.68 -12.03 -11.47
C LEU A 67 -8.52 -11.25 -10.87
N VAL A 68 -8.19 -11.50 -9.60
CA VAL A 68 -6.98 -10.96 -8.97
C VAL A 68 -5.73 -11.42 -9.74
N GLN A 69 -5.63 -12.71 -10.06
CA GLN A 69 -4.52 -13.25 -10.84
C GLN A 69 -4.44 -12.61 -12.23
N LEU A 70 -5.56 -12.47 -12.92
CA LEU A 70 -5.60 -11.79 -14.21
C LEU A 70 -5.12 -10.34 -14.09
N GLY A 71 -5.53 -9.60 -13.05
CA GLY A 71 -5.05 -8.26 -12.77
C GLY A 71 -3.52 -8.20 -12.58
N ARG A 72 -2.97 -9.16 -11.82
CA ARG A 72 -1.51 -9.32 -11.62
C ARG A 72 -0.79 -9.59 -12.94
N ASP A 73 -1.33 -10.45 -13.78
CA ASP A 73 -0.74 -10.80 -15.08
C ASP A 73 -0.76 -9.60 -16.04
N ILE A 74 -1.84 -8.80 -16.05
CA ILE A 74 -1.91 -7.55 -16.81
C ILE A 74 -0.81 -6.59 -16.37
N VAL A 75 -0.64 -6.38 -15.07
CA VAL A 75 0.43 -5.52 -14.53
C VAL A 75 1.80 -6.07 -14.92
N ARG A 76 2.03 -7.37 -14.82
CA ARG A 76 3.29 -8.02 -15.21
C ARG A 76 3.59 -7.82 -16.71
N SER A 77 2.55 -7.85 -17.55
CA SER A 77 2.67 -7.65 -19.00
C SER A 77 3.10 -6.24 -19.41
N GLN A 78 2.94 -5.23 -18.54
CA GLN A 78 3.42 -3.87 -18.81
C GLN A 78 4.94 -3.81 -19.03
N SER A 79 5.68 -4.68 -18.35
CA SER A 79 7.13 -4.83 -18.49
C SER A 79 7.57 -6.17 -17.93
N ILE A 80 7.77 -7.15 -18.82
CA ILE A 80 8.06 -8.53 -18.42
C ILE A 80 9.44 -8.60 -17.73
N TYR A 81 10.46 -7.98 -18.33
CA TYR A 81 11.86 -8.11 -17.91
C TYR A 81 12.33 -7.02 -16.95
N GLU A 82 11.62 -5.90 -16.84
CA GLU A 82 12.04 -4.76 -16.00
C GLU A 82 10.90 -4.38 -15.04
N PRO A 83 10.76 -5.05 -13.88
CA PRO A 83 9.66 -4.79 -12.97
C PRO A 83 9.57 -3.32 -12.52
N GLY A 84 10.71 -2.64 -12.35
CA GLY A 84 10.78 -1.23 -11.96
C GLY A 84 10.14 -0.23 -12.93
N LYS A 85 9.77 -0.67 -14.15
CA LYS A 85 9.03 0.11 -15.15
C LYS A 85 7.51 -0.09 -15.11
N ARG A 86 7.00 -1.02 -14.31
CA ARG A 86 5.55 -1.25 -14.15
C ARG A 86 4.92 -0.15 -13.30
N GLN A 87 3.59 -0.02 -13.39
CA GLN A 87 2.85 0.92 -12.53
C GLN A 87 2.61 0.38 -11.11
N PHE A 88 2.47 -0.94 -10.97
CA PHE A 88 2.24 -1.59 -9.68
C PHE A 88 3.17 -2.78 -9.50
N LEU A 89 3.58 -3.03 -8.27
CA LEU A 89 4.31 -4.23 -7.87
C LEU A 89 3.61 -4.92 -6.70
N VAL A 90 3.36 -6.22 -6.85
CA VAL A 90 2.58 -7.03 -5.91
C VAL A 90 3.13 -8.45 -5.74
N ASP A 91 4.27 -8.76 -6.39
CA ASP A 91 5.04 -10.00 -6.22
C ASP A 91 6.27 -9.65 -5.38
N ALA A 92 6.45 -10.33 -4.24
CA ALA A 92 7.51 -10.02 -3.30
C ALA A 92 8.91 -10.08 -3.92
N ARG A 93 9.16 -11.02 -4.84
CA ARG A 93 10.48 -11.14 -5.49
C ARG A 93 10.76 -9.96 -6.41
N ASP A 94 9.76 -9.58 -7.22
CA ASP A 94 9.89 -8.43 -8.12
C ASP A 94 10.09 -7.13 -7.33
N ILE A 95 9.42 -6.97 -6.18
CA ILE A 95 9.60 -5.81 -5.28
C ILE A 95 11.01 -5.80 -4.68
N CYS A 96 11.45 -6.91 -4.11
CA CYS A 96 12.79 -7.02 -3.54
C CYS A 96 13.88 -6.75 -4.57
N GLU A 97 13.75 -7.27 -5.79
CA GLU A 97 14.68 -6.99 -6.90
C GLU A 97 14.75 -5.48 -7.20
N VAL A 98 13.58 -4.82 -7.30
CA VAL A 98 13.50 -3.40 -7.63
C VAL A 98 14.10 -2.51 -6.55
N LEU A 99 13.84 -2.85 -5.28
CA LEU A 99 14.32 -2.10 -4.14
C LEU A 99 15.83 -2.31 -3.90
N THR A 100 16.34 -3.55 -3.98
CA THR A 100 17.78 -3.86 -3.81
C THR A 100 18.62 -3.28 -4.94
N ASN A 101 18.17 -3.40 -6.18
CA ASN A 101 18.94 -2.95 -7.35
C ASN A 101 18.65 -1.48 -7.71
N GLU A 102 17.81 -0.79 -6.92
CA GLU A 102 17.45 0.62 -7.12
C GLU A 102 16.91 0.91 -8.54
N THR A 103 16.22 -0.06 -9.15
CA THR A 103 15.73 0.01 -10.55
C THR A 103 14.35 0.64 -10.66
N GLY A 104 13.76 1.07 -9.55
CA GLY A 104 12.49 1.78 -9.52
C GLY A 104 12.52 3.03 -10.39
N SER A 105 11.38 3.30 -11.02
CA SER A 105 11.24 4.44 -11.94
C SER A 105 10.01 5.28 -11.62
N GLY A 106 9.90 6.43 -12.30
CA GLY A 106 8.77 7.33 -12.15
C GLY A 106 7.46 6.76 -12.68
N SER A 107 7.42 5.57 -13.29
CA SER A 107 6.14 4.94 -13.66
C SER A 107 5.45 4.26 -12.48
N LEU A 108 6.18 3.94 -11.41
CA LEU A 108 5.62 3.27 -10.23
C LEU A 108 4.63 4.18 -9.51
N VAL A 109 3.42 3.65 -9.33
CA VAL A 109 2.30 4.27 -8.62
C VAL A 109 2.03 3.55 -7.29
N GLY A 110 2.23 2.23 -7.22
CA GLY A 110 2.04 1.52 -5.97
C GLY A 110 2.87 0.24 -5.78
N MET A 111 3.16 -0.08 -4.52
CA MET A 111 3.80 -1.34 -4.12
C MET A 111 3.05 -1.95 -2.93
N ASP A 112 2.77 -3.25 -3.02
CA ASP A 112 2.10 -4.05 -1.99
C ASP A 112 2.95 -5.29 -1.71
N LEU A 113 3.73 -5.21 -0.62
CA LEU A 113 4.70 -6.20 -0.19
C LEU A 113 4.24 -6.81 1.12
N ASP A 114 4.07 -8.12 1.11
CA ASP A 114 3.95 -8.89 2.33
C ASP A 114 5.35 -9.32 2.81
N LEU A 115 5.78 -8.76 3.93
CA LEU A 115 7.06 -9.04 4.57
C LEU A 115 7.17 -10.50 5.03
N SER A 116 6.04 -11.20 5.24
CA SER A 116 6.05 -12.62 5.58
C SER A 116 6.45 -13.51 4.39
N GLU A 117 6.38 -13.00 3.15
CA GLU A 117 6.84 -13.70 1.93
C GLU A 117 8.36 -13.55 1.68
N ILE A 118 9.05 -12.71 2.45
CA ILE A 118 10.49 -12.51 2.35
C ILE A 118 11.23 -13.61 3.11
N ASN A 119 12.14 -14.28 2.41
CA ASN A 119 13.08 -15.23 3.00
C ASN A 119 14.39 -14.53 3.37
N GLY A 120 14.70 -14.44 4.66
CA GLY A 120 15.94 -13.86 5.16
C GLY A 120 15.88 -12.33 5.34
N GLU A 121 17.07 -11.74 5.51
CA GLU A 121 17.23 -10.31 5.70
C GLU A 121 17.23 -9.57 4.36
N PHE A 122 16.60 -8.39 4.36
CA PHE A 122 16.41 -7.56 3.20
C PHE A 122 16.72 -6.10 3.57
N TYR A 123 17.55 -5.44 2.75
CA TYR A 123 18.13 -4.14 3.05
C TYR A 123 17.66 -3.07 2.06
N ILE A 124 17.14 -1.96 2.58
CA ILE A 124 16.77 -0.79 1.78
C ILE A 124 17.82 0.30 1.96
N SER A 125 18.26 0.86 0.84
CA SER A 125 19.19 1.98 0.74
C SER A 125 18.45 3.32 0.89
N ASP A 126 19.15 4.35 1.37
CA ASP A 126 18.58 5.67 1.63
C ASP A 126 18.13 6.39 0.35
N ILE A 127 18.64 5.98 -0.82
CA ILE A 127 18.31 6.53 -2.14
C ILE A 127 17.33 5.67 -2.96
N THR A 128 16.90 4.50 -2.46
CA THR A 128 16.05 3.54 -3.22
C THR A 128 14.81 4.19 -3.84
N PHE A 129 14.13 5.07 -3.10
CA PHE A 129 12.89 5.72 -3.56
C PHE A 129 13.12 7.00 -4.37
N LYS A 130 14.36 7.45 -4.56
CA LYS A 130 14.69 8.74 -5.19
C LYS A 130 14.08 8.89 -6.59
N ARG A 131 14.00 7.79 -7.35
CA ARG A 131 13.47 7.76 -8.73
C ARG A 131 11.97 7.50 -8.82
N MET A 132 11.32 7.10 -7.72
CA MET A 132 9.91 6.69 -7.68
C MET A 132 8.98 7.88 -7.35
N CYS A 133 9.15 9.00 -8.05
CA CYS A 133 8.51 10.29 -7.71
C CYS A 133 6.98 10.34 -7.91
N ASN A 134 6.38 9.30 -8.49
CA ASN A 134 4.94 9.20 -8.69
C ASN A 134 4.27 8.14 -7.79
N LEU A 135 5.01 7.58 -6.83
CA LEU A 135 4.49 6.60 -5.88
C LEU A 135 3.40 7.24 -5.02
N GLN A 136 2.24 6.60 -4.95
CA GLN A 136 1.06 7.04 -4.20
C GLN A 136 0.65 6.04 -3.12
N PHE A 137 0.91 4.75 -3.34
CA PHE A 137 0.51 3.68 -2.43
C PHE A 137 1.72 2.82 -2.07
N LEU A 138 2.11 2.83 -0.80
CA LEU A 138 3.19 1.98 -0.32
C LEU A 138 2.66 1.15 0.85
N ARG A 139 2.66 -0.17 0.68
CA ARG A 139 2.17 -1.12 1.69
C ARG A 139 3.17 -2.22 1.93
N PHE A 140 3.96 -2.11 2.98
CA PHE A 140 4.83 -3.15 3.48
C PHE A 140 4.26 -3.65 4.80
N TYR A 141 3.70 -4.87 4.82
CA TYR A 141 2.96 -5.38 5.98
C TYR A 141 3.34 -6.82 6.27
N SER A 142 3.19 -7.26 7.52
CA SER A 142 3.27 -8.68 7.87
C SER A 142 1.89 -9.25 8.19
N ARG A 143 1.58 -10.42 7.61
CA ARG A 143 0.37 -11.19 7.94
C ARG A 143 0.42 -11.86 9.30
N PHE A 144 1.62 -12.06 9.84
CA PHE A 144 1.85 -12.73 11.10
C PHE A 144 2.57 -11.79 12.05
N ASP A 145 2.31 -11.94 13.34
CA ASP A 145 3.15 -11.38 14.39
C ASP A 145 4.39 -12.30 14.55
N ASP A 146 5.13 -12.45 13.45
CA ASP A 146 6.40 -13.16 13.39
C ASP A 146 7.54 -12.18 13.71
N ASN A 147 8.77 -12.68 13.90
CA ASN A 147 9.96 -11.83 14.07
C ASN A 147 10.33 -11.08 12.75
N SER A 148 9.34 -10.49 12.06
CA SER A 148 9.51 -9.70 10.83
C SER A 148 10.21 -8.36 11.07
N ASP A 149 10.26 -7.91 12.34
CA ASP A 149 11.18 -6.86 12.82
C ASP A 149 12.65 -7.14 12.46
N ARG A 150 13.01 -8.42 12.23
CA ARG A 150 14.34 -8.87 11.83
C ARG A 150 14.52 -9.11 10.34
N LYS A 151 13.48 -8.93 9.52
CA LYS A 151 13.58 -9.18 8.07
C LYS A 151 13.93 -7.93 7.30
N LEU A 152 13.38 -6.78 7.71
CA LEU A 152 13.58 -5.51 7.02
C LEU A 152 14.56 -4.62 7.77
N HIS A 153 15.72 -4.39 7.16
CA HIS A 153 16.72 -3.46 7.69
C HIS A 153 16.85 -2.26 6.76
N SER A 154 16.99 -1.07 7.35
CA SER A 154 17.45 0.11 6.62
C SER A 154 18.92 0.32 6.93
N LEU A 155 19.74 0.44 5.88
CA LEU A 155 21.19 0.63 6.05
C LEU A 155 21.52 1.99 6.70
N GLN A 156 20.65 2.98 6.48
CA GLN A 156 20.70 4.34 7.02
C GLN A 156 19.27 4.91 7.16
N ASN A 157 19.13 6.11 7.73
CA ASN A 157 17.84 6.82 7.70
C ASN A 157 17.41 7.08 6.25
N LEU A 158 16.20 6.64 5.88
CA LEU A 158 15.63 6.89 4.55
C LEU A 158 15.62 8.40 4.24
N LYS A 159 16.08 8.80 3.05
CA LYS A 159 16.15 10.22 2.67
C LYS A 159 15.04 10.66 1.73
N TYR A 160 14.48 9.73 0.97
CA TYR A 160 13.51 10.04 -0.09
C TYR A 160 12.24 9.20 0.10
N LEU A 161 11.11 9.88 -0.01
CA LEU A 161 9.80 9.29 -0.26
C LEU A 161 9.08 10.20 -1.27
N SER A 162 8.12 9.63 -2.00
CA SER A 162 7.35 10.41 -2.97
C SER A 162 6.50 11.46 -2.28
N LEU A 163 6.50 12.68 -2.81
CA LEU A 163 5.66 13.78 -2.32
C LEU A 163 4.17 13.57 -2.64
N LYS A 164 3.84 12.56 -3.45
CA LYS A 164 2.46 12.23 -3.87
C LYS A 164 1.87 11.06 -3.07
N LEU A 165 2.54 10.59 -2.01
CA LEU A 165 2.03 9.49 -1.20
C LEU A 165 0.67 9.84 -0.62
N LYS A 166 -0.27 8.89 -0.77
CA LYS A 166 -1.62 8.92 -0.20
C LYS A 166 -1.80 7.86 0.87
N LEU A 167 -1.15 6.71 0.70
CA LEU A 167 -1.13 5.62 1.67
C LEU A 167 0.32 5.25 1.95
N LEU A 168 0.71 5.32 3.21
CA LEU A 168 1.96 4.79 3.72
C LEU A 168 1.64 3.78 4.83
N HIS A 169 1.66 2.49 4.49
CA HIS A 169 1.60 1.37 5.41
C HIS A 169 2.97 0.70 5.43
N TRP A 170 3.64 0.74 6.57
CA TRP A 170 4.96 0.17 6.74
C TRP A 170 5.12 -0.41 8.14
N ASP A 171 4.78 -1.69 8.30
CA ASP A 171 5.01 -2.44 9.53
C ASP A 171 6.51 -2.53 9.83
N TYR A 172 6.87 -2.45 11.11
CA TYR A 172 8.26 -2.56 11.57
C TYR A 172 9.18 -1.54 10.89
N PHE A 173 8.71 -0.29 10.75
CA PHE A 173 9.48 0.76 10.11
C PHE A 173 10.84 0.92 10.81
N PRO A 174 11.96 0.81 10.07
CA PRO A 174 13.27 0.61 10.67
C PRO A 174 13.92 1.89 11.24
N ALA A 175 13.41 3.07 10.89
CA ALA A 175 13.96 4.35 11.32
C ALA A 175 13.12 5.00 12.44
N THR A 176 13.75 5.91 13.17
CA THR A 176 13.13 6.59 14.33
C THR A 176 12.24 7.78 13.96
N SER A 177 12.32 8.25 12.72
CA SER A 177 11.53 9.34 12.15
C SER A 177 11.39 9.18 10.64
N LEU A 178 10.38 9.82 10.04
CA LEU A 178 10.25 9.89 8.58
C LEU A 178 11.29 10.85 7.97
N PRO A 179 11.60 10.72 6.66
CA PRO A 179 12.52 11.64 6.01
C PRO A 179 12.07 13.10 6.15
N SER A 180 13.00 14.04 6.35
CA SER A 180 12.66 15.46 6.54
C SER A 180 11.93 16.10 5.35
N ARG A 181 12.07 15.52 4.15
CA ARG A 181 11.36 15.93 2.92
C ARG A 181 10.03 15.21 2.71
N PHE A 182 9.57 14.43 3.68
CA PHE A 182 8.28 13.77 3.60
C PHE A 182 7.17 14.81 3.55
N SER A 183 6.33 14.74 2.52
CA SER A 183 5.14 15.59 2.41
C SER A 183 3.93 14.84 2.92
N THR A 184 3.18 15.52 3.79
CA THR A 184 1.90 15.05 4.31
C THR A 184 0.70 15.61 3.55
N GLU A 185 0.94 16.49 2.56
CA GLU A 185 -0.10 17.21 1.82
C GLU A 185 -1.15 16.27 1.21
N PHE A 186 -0.72 15.13 0.66
CA PHE A 186 -1.61 14.16 0.01
C PHE A 186 -1.90 12.93 0.85
N ILE A 187 -1.31 12.81 2.05
CA ILE A 187 -1.44 11.60 2.85
C ILE A 187 -2.87 11.49 3.39
N VAL A 188 -3.45 10.31 3.24
CA VAL A 188 -4.79 9.96 3.71
C VAL A 188 -4.70 8.90 4.81
N GLU A 189 -3.80 7.94 4.64
CA GLU A 189 -3.57 6.85 5.58
C GLU A 189 -2.08 6.73 5.93
N LEU A 190 -1.80 6.70 7.23
CA LEU A 190 -0.48 6.46 7.80
C LEU A 190 -0.56 5.29 8.77
N ASN A 191 -0.09 4.12 8.36
CA ASN A 191 0.03 2.95 9.21
C ASN A 191 1.52 2.60 9.38
N MET A 192 2.05 2.76 10.58
CA MET A 192 3.43 2.40 10.91
C MET A 192 3.47 1.62 12.23
N ARG A 193 2.57 0.65 12.40
CA ARG A 193 2.55 -0.20 13.59
C ARG A 193 3.85 -0.98 13.78
N ASN A 194 4.12 -1.38 15.02
CA ASN A 194 5.32 -2.12 15.42
C ASN A 194 6.64 -1.42 15.08
N SER A 195 6.65 -0.09 14.96
CA SER A 195 7.82 0.65 14.49
C SER A 195 8.68 1.19 15.63
N LYS A 196 9.94 1.50 15.31
CA LYS A 196 10.88 2.15 16.25
C LYS A 196 10.77 3.67 16.24
N LEU A 197 9.60 4.18 15.87
CA LEU A 197 9.38 5.61 15.69
C LEU A 197 9.31 6.30 17.05
N ASN A 198 10.21 7.25 17.27
CA ASN A 198 10.15 8.12 18.45
C ASN A 198 9.13 9.23 18.23
N LYS A 199 9.17 9.82 17.03
CA LYS A 199 8.30 10.89 16.55
C LYS A 199 8.29 10.88 15.01
N PRO A 200 7.13 10.76 14.34
CA PRO A 200 7.06 10.69 12.87
C PRO A 200 7.57 11.94 12.14
N TRP A 201 7.27 13.14 12.65
CA TRP A 201 7.74 14.43 12.11
C TRP A 201 7.88 15.48 13.22
N GLU A 202 8.82 16.42 13.05
CA GLU A 202 9.17 17.41 14.07
C GLU A 202 8.33 18.70 14.02
N GLU A 203 8.00 19.17 12.82
CA GLU A 203 7.29 20.44 12.59
C GLU A 203 5.80 20.23 12.35
N VAL A 204 5.00 21.29 12.54
CA VAL A 204 3.57 21.28 12.20
C VAL A 204 3.41 21.02 10.71
N GLN A 205 2.73 19.92 10.39
CA GLN A 205 2.51 19.45 9.03
C GLN A 205 1.11 19.83 8.53
N PRO A 206 0.88 20.02 7.22
CA PRO A 206 -0.46 20.19 6.66
C PRO A 206 -1.19 18.84 6.53
N LEU A 207 -1.91 18.42 7.58
CA LEU A 207 -2.55 17.10 7.67
C LEU A 207 -4.03 17.08 7.25
N GLN A 208 -4.50 18.05 6.48
CA GLN A 208 -5.93 18.21 6.16
C GLN A 208 -6.54 17.00 5.46
N ASN A 209 -5.75 16.20 4.74
CA ASN A 209 -6.25 15.02 4.04
C ASN A 209 -6.14 13.72 4.86
N LEU A 210 -5.44 13.75 5.99
CA LEU A 210 -5.18 12.59 6.84
C LEU A 210 -6.49 12.15 7.52
N LYS A 211 -6.85 10.89 7.35
CA LYS A 211 -8.06 10.27 7.91
C LYS A 211 -7.76 9.13 8.86
N TRP A 212 -6.67 8.39 8.63
CA TRP A 212 -6.34 7.22 9.42
C TRP A 212 -4.88 7.23 9.83
N VAL A 213 -4.67 7.07 11.14
CA VAL A 213 -3.35 6.91 11.74
C VAL A 213 -3.37 5.66 12.59
N ASP A 214 -2.42 4.77 12.34
CA ASP A 214 -2.12 3.61 13.19
C ASP A 214 -0.62 3.62 13.48
N LEU A 215 -0.29 3.85 14.75
CA LEU A 215 1.07 3.80 15.28
C LEU A 215 1.17 2.75 16.40
N SER A 216 0.18 1.85 16.49
CA SER A 216 0.07 0.85 17.56
C SER A 216 1.35 0.01 17.69
N HIS A 217 1.60 -0.49 18.90
CA HIS A 217 2.77 -1.32 19.22
C HIS A 217 4.13 -0.65 18.96
N SER A 218 4.18 0.68 18.88
CA SER A 218 5.45 1.42 18.76
C SER A 218 6.03 1.70 20.16
N SER A 219 6.82 0.75 20.68
CA SER A 219 7.33 0.79 22.06
C SER A 219 8.37 1.88 22.34
N GLU A 220 8.94 2.48 21.29
CA GLU A 220 9.96 3.53 21.41
C GLU A 220 9.38 4.96 21.27
N MET A 221 8.05 5.07 21.17
CA MET A 221 7.37 6.34 20.93
C MET A 221 7.39 7.24 22.16
N LYS A 222 8.17 8.33 22.10
CA LYS A 222 8.32 9.27 23.23
C LYS A 222 7.34 10.43 23.18
N GLU A 223 6.98 10.85 21.97
CA GLU A 223 6.14 12.02 21.74
C GLU A 223 5.14 11.73 20.62
N LEU A 224 3.91 12.17 20.83
CA LEU A 224 2.89 12.17 19.78
C LEU A 224 3.21 13.29 18.78
N PRO A 225 3.15 13.05 17.45
CA PRO A 225 3.26 14.12 16.48
C PRO A 225 2.13 15.15 16.66
N ASP A 226 2.39 16.41 16.27
CA ASP A 226 1.34 17.43 16.26
C ASP A 226 0.31 17.10 15.17
N LEU A 227 -0.92 16.82 15.60
CA LEU A 227 -2.08 16.50 14.76
C LEU A 227 -3.10 17.65 14.69
N SER A 228 -2.76 18.86 15.15
CA SER A 228 -3.68 20.00 15.23
C SER A 228 -4.30 20.41 13.89
N THR A 229 -3.61 20.14 12.78
CA THR A 229 -4.08 20.44 11.41
C THR A 229 -4.86 19.27 10.78
N ALA A 230 -4.95 18.11 11.45
CA ALA A 230 -5.61 16.91 10.95
C ALA A 230 -7.13 16.96 11.15
N THR A 231 -7.79 17.98 10.58
CA THR A 231 -9.22 18.27 10.81
C THR A 231 -10.18 17.21 10.26
N ASN A 232 -9.71 16.30 9.40
CA ASN A 232 -10.49 15.21 8.82
C ASN A 232 -10.12 13.83 9.38
N LEU A 233 -9.36 13.78 10.49
CA LEU A 233 -8.95 12.53 11.13
C LEU A 233 -10.17 11.75 11.65
N LEU A 234 -10.32 10.50 11.21
CA LEU A 234 -11.42 9.60 11.57
C LEU A 234 -10.99 8.53 12.57
N SER A 235 -9.73 8.09 12.51
CA SER A 235 -9.18 7.07 13.41
C SER A 235 -7.73 7.37 13.78
N LEU A 236 -7.42 7.19 15.06
CA LEU A 236 -6.08 7.24 15.62
C LEU A 236 -5.90 6.04 16.55
N ASP A 237 -5.02 5.12 16.17
CA ASP A 237 -4.65 3.98 17.02
C ASP A 237 -3.23 4.17 17.57
N LEU A 238 -3.14 4.21 18.90
CA LEU A 238 -1.92 4.32 19.70
C LEU A 238 -1.85 3.19 20.73
N SER A 239 -2.61 2.12 20.52
CA SER A 239 -2.66 0.99 21.43
C SER A 239 -1.28 0.38 21.58
N TYR A 240 -0.88 0.05 22.82
CA TYR A 240 0.41 -0.56 23.13
C TYR A 240 1.64 0.30 22.75
N CYS A 241 1.47 1.61 22.59
CA CYS A 241 2.59 2.56 22.69
C CYS A 241 2.94 2.78 24.18
N THR A 242 4.23 2.98 24.47
CA THR A 242 4.75 3.12 25.86
C THR A 242 5.63 4.32 26.03
#